data_AF-A0A7M2JFL8-F1
#
_entry.id   AF-A0A7M2JFL8-F1
#
_cell.length_a   1.000
_cell.length_b   1.000
_cell.length_c   1.000
_cell.angle_alpha   90.00
_cell.angle_beta   90.00
_cell.angle_gamma   90.00
#
_symmetry.space_group_name_H-M   'P 1'
#
loop_
_entity.id
_entity.type
_entity.pdbx_description
1 polymer ?
#
loop_
_entity_poly.entity_id
_entity_poly.type
_entity_poly.pdbx_seq_one_letter_code
_entity_poly.pdbx_strand_id
1 'polypeptide(L)'
;MTDKISVNCQAKLTEAITCLTAMYRDKKFVVVSLRPGKDRTLDQNRLWFGMYKRIAEMTQIGDAADARRYCKLHFGVQILLNEDAGFQAEWYRVMRHLPYETKLAMMGECHLFGPDGFPVTSLFNRAQGINYTDRIAAYFTGQGVVFTDLLSKEAA
;
A
#
# COMPACT_ATOMS: atom_id res chain seq x y z
N MET A 1 -8.55 -17.48 8.42
CA MET A 1 -8.30 -16.02 8.31
C MET A 1 -7.99 -15.51 9.70
N THR A 2 -6.89 -14.80 9.88
CA THR A 2 -6.55 -14.18 11.17
C THR A 2 -7.19 -12.81 11.21
N ASP A 3 -8.18 -12.61 12.06
CA ASP A 3 -8.79 -11.29 12.23
C ASP A 3 -7.77 -10.34 12.88
N LYS A 4 -7.34 -9.31 12.13
CA LYS A 4 -6.42 -8.28 12.62
C LYS A 4 -7.21 -7.04 13.02
N ILE A 5 -7.31 -6.78 14.32
CA ILE A 5 -7.95 -5.58 14.87
C ILE A 5 -6.85 -4.58 15.27
N SER A 6 -6.84 -3.40 14.64
CA SER A 6 -5.97 -2.29 15.03
C SER A 6 -6.61 -1.53 16.20
N VAL A 7 -6.06 -1.68 17.40
CA VAL A 7 -6.56 -1.04 18.62
C VAL A 7 -5.95 0.35 18.74
N ASN A 8 -6.64 1.36 18.19
CA ASN A 8 -6.19 2.75 18.15
C ASN A 8 -7.09 3.73 18.94
N CYS A 9 -8.20 3.25 19.50
CA CYS A 9 -9.13 4.04 20.31
C CYS A 9 -9.93 3.13 21.26
N GLN A 10 -10.64 3.74 22.20
CA GLN A 10 -11.44 3.01 23.20
C GLN A 10 -12.49 2.07 22.57
N ALA A 11 -13.15 2.51 21.49
CA ALA A 11 -14.13 1.68 20.80
C ALA A 11 -13.49 0.42 20.19
N LYS A 12 -12.31 0.56 19.56
CA LYS A 12 -11.56 -0.58 19.00
C LYS A 12 -11.00 -1.50 20.08
N LEU A 13 -10.68 -0.98 21.26
CA LEU A 13 -10.30 -1.80 22.42
C LEU A 13 -11.47 -2.69 22.86
N THR A 14 -12.67 -2.12 23.02
CA THR A 14 -13.87 -2.87 23.39
C THR A 14 -14.22 -3.93 22.34
N GLU A 15 -14.10 -3.62 21.06
CA GLU A 15 -14.31 -4.57 19.95
C GLU A 15 -13.35 -5.77 20.05
N ALA A 16 -12.05 -5.51 20.24
CA ALA A 16 -11.03 -6.56 20.37
C ALA A 16 -11.31 -7.48 21.57
N ILE A 17 -11.66 -6.92 22.73
CA ILE A 17 -11.99 -7.69 23.94
C ILE A 17 -13.24 -8.55 23.71
N THR A 18 -14.26 -7.98 23.04
CA THR A 18 -15.51 -8.70 22.75
C THR A 18 -15.26 -9.89 21.83
N CYS A 19 -14.51 -9.69 20.74
CA CYS A 19 -14.11 -10.78 19.84
C CYS A 19 -13.31 -11.87 20.55
N LEU A 20 -12.31 -11.48 21.34
CA LEU A 20 -11.50 -12.42 22.13
C LEU A 20 -12.38 -13.25 23.08
N THR A 21 -13.29 -12.60 23.79
CA THR A 21 -14.18 -13.24 24.75
C THR A 21 -15.13 -14.21 24.06
N ALA A 22 -15.72 -13.80 22.93
CA ALA A 22 -16.61 -14.65 22.15
C ALA A 22 -15.89 -15.89 21.61
N MET A 23 -14.69 -15.71 21.05
CA MET A 23 -13.88 -16.80 20.51
C MET A 23 -13.46 -17.80 21.60
N TYR A 24 -13.08 -17.30 22.78
CA TYR A 24 -12.77 -18.17 23.92
C TYR A 24 -13.99 -18.94 24.43
N ARG A 25 -15.17 -18.30 24.48
CA ARG A 25 -16.40 -18.99 24.92
C ARG A 25 -16.74 -20.17 24.03
N ASP A 26 -16.57 -20.01 22.71
CA ASP A 26 -16.83 -21.05 21.71
C ASP A 26 -15.73 -22.12 21.69
N LYS A 27 -14.47 -21.73 21.49
CA LYS A 27 -13.37 -22.68 21.25
C LYS A 27 -12.65 -23.15 22.50
N LYS A 28 -12.84 -22.51 23.65
CA LYS A 28 -12.13 -22.77 24.93
C LYS A 28 -10.62 -22.53 24.92
N PHE A 29 -10.03 -22.23 23.77
CA PHE A 29 -8.63 -21.83 23.62
C PHE A 29 -8.52 -20.77 22.52
N VAL A 30 -7.69 -19.74 22.75
CA VAL A 30 -7.42 -18.67 21.78
C VAL A 30 -5.94 -18.33 21.83
N VAL A 31 -5.32 -18.23 20.65
CA VAL A 31 -3.94 -17.74 20.51
C VAL A 31 -3.99 -16.26 20.19
N VAL A 32 -3.37 -15.43 21.03
CA VAL A 32 -3.34 -13.96 20.87
C VAL A 32 -1.92 -13.52 20.52
N SER A 33 -1.79 -12.71 19.48
CA SER A 33 -0.54 -12.04 19.10
C SER A 33 -0.71 -10.54 19.27
N LEU A 34 0.05 -9.94 20.19
CA LEU A 34 0.07 -8.50 20.45
C LEU A 34 1.40 -7.94 19.99
N ARG A 35 1.37 -6.85 19.22
CA ARG A 35 2.58 -6.11 18.84
C ARG A 35 2.39 -4.66 19.27
N PRO A 36 3.30 -4.08 20.08
CA PRO A 36 3.24 -2.67 20.43
C PRO A 36 3.53 -1.80 19.21
N GLY A 37 2.89 -0.64 19.16
CA GLY A 37 3.04 0.34 18.09
C GLY A 37 1.84 0.41 17.15
N LYS A 38 1.75 1.51 16.43
CA LYS A 38 0.75 1.72 15.39
C LYS A 38 1.07 0.80 14.22
N ASP A 39 0.05 0.18 13.63
CA ASP A 39 0.23 -0.62 12.42
C ASP A 39 0.67 0.31 11.29
N ARG A 40 2.00 0.48 11.14
CA ARG A 40 2.60 1.43 10.20
C ARG A 40 2.11 1.21 8.78
N THR A 41 1.71 -0.02 8.46
CA THR A 41 1.11 -0.39 7.18
C THR A 41 -0.21 0.35 6.92
N LEU A 42 -1.06 0.55 7.92
CA LEU A 42 -2.32 1.30 7.76
C LEU A 42 -2.09 2.79 7.54
N ASP A 43 -1.14 3.39 8.27
CA ASP A 43 -0.83 4.80 8.08
C ASP A 43 -0.09 5.07 6.78
N GLN A 44 0.83 4.18 6.39
CA GLN A 44 1.48 4.28 5.08
C GLN A 44 0.48 4.12 3.95
N ASN A 45 -0.46 3.17 4.06
CA ASN A 45 -1.51 3.04 3.06
C ASN A 45 -2.38 4.30 3.02
N ARG A 46 -2.78 4.85 4.16
CA ARG A 46 -3.55 6.10 4.24
C ARG A 46 -2.79 7.26 3.58
N LEU A 47 -1.50 7.39 3.87
CA LEU A 47 -0.61 8.38 3.27
C LEU A 47 -0.58 8.22 1.75
N TRP A 48 -0.31 7.02 1.24
CA TRP A 48 -0.28 6.76 -0.20
C TRP A 48 -1.60 7.06 -0.89
N PHE A 49 -2.74 6.67 -0.30
CA PHE A 49 -4.05 7.03 -0.84
C PHE A 49 -4.28 8.54 -0.85
N GLY A 50 -3.84 9.26 0.18
CA GLY A 50 -3.85 10.73 0.21
C GLY A 50 -2.99 11.33 -0.90
N MET A 51 -1.78 10.79 -1.11
CA MET A 51 -0.89 11.24 -2.19
C MET A 51 -1.49 10.98 -3.57
N TYR A 52 -2.07 9.79 -3.82
CA TYR A 52 -2.71 9.50 -5.11
C TYR A 52 -3.87 10.44 -5.41
N LYS A 53 -4.70 10.73 -4.40
CA LYS A 53 -5.78 11.71 -4.52
C LYS A 53 -5.23 13.09 -4.87
N ARG A 54 -4.20 13.56 -4.15
CA ARG A 54 -3.56 14.86 -4.40
C ARG A 54 -2.95 14.94 -5.81
N ILE A 55 -2.32 13.86 -6.28
CA ILE A 55 -1.78 13.77 -7.64
C ILE A 55 -2.90 13.89 -8.66
N ALA A 56 -4.00 13.15 -8.49
CA ALA A 56 -5.16 13.22 -9.38
C ALA A 56 -5.78 14.63 -9.42
N GLU A 57 -5.85 15.32 -8.28
CA GLU A 57 -6.39 16.68 -8.18
C GLU A 57 -5.50 17.75 -8.83
N MET A 58 -4.17 17.56 -8.83
CA MET A 58 -3.21 18.57 -9.28
C MET A 58 -2.57 18.28 -10.64
N THR A 59 -2.88 17.15 -11.26
CA THR A 59 -2.30 16.73 -12.54
C THR A 59 -3.38 16.27 -13.52
N GLN A 60 -2.99 16.01 -14.77
CA GLN A 60 -3.88 15.45 -15.80
C GLN A 60 -3.77 13.92 -15.91
N ILE A 61 -3.35 13.25 -14.82
CA ILE A 61 -3.12 11.80 -14.82
C ILE A 61 -4.43 10.98 -14.87
N GLY A 62 -5.56 11.61 -14.55
CA GLY A 62 -6.86 10.96 -14.35
C GLY A 62 -7.26 10.96 -12.88
N ASP A 63 -7.91 9.89 -12.42
CA ASP A 63 -8.40 9.74 -11.05
C ASP A 63 -7.33 9.18 -10.08
N ALA A 64 -7.71 9.01 -8.81
CA ALA A 64 -6.82 8.47 -7.79
C ALA A 64 -6.41 7.01 -8.06
N ALA A 65 -7.25 6.22 -8.73
CA ALA A 65 -6.90 4.87 -9.15
C ALA A 65 -5.89 4.89 -10.30
N ASP A 66 -6.01 5.82 -11.25
CA ASP A 66 -5.05 6.07 -12.32
C ASP A 66 -3.69 6.47 -11.75
N ALA A 67 -3.68 7.41 -10.81
CA ALA A 67 -2.47 7.81 -10.08
C ALA A 67 -1.84 6.62 -9.32
N ARG A 68 -2.65 5.77 -8.67
CA ARG A 68 -2.18 4.55 -8.00
C ARG A 68 -1.53 3.58 -8.99
N ARG A 69 -2.18 3.30 -10.13
CA ARG A 69 -1.65 2.38 -11.16
C ARG A 69 -0.32 2.88 -11.70
N TYR A 70 -0.25 4.17 -12.01
CA TYR A 70 0.97 4.82 -12.48
C TYR A 70 2.09 4.71 -11.44
N CYS A 71 1.82 5.09 -10.19
CA CYS A 71 2.84 5.06 -9.15
C CYS A 71 3.35 3.64 -8.88
N LYS A 72 2.45 2.64 -8.86
CA LYS A 72 2.84 1.24 -8.71
C LYS A 72 3.79 0.79 -9.82
N LEU A 73 3.43 1.05 -11.08
CA LEU A 73 4.23 0.62 -12.23
C LEU A 73 5.58 1.34 -12.30
N HIS A 74 5.59 2.66 -12.12
CA HIS A 74 6.78 3.47 -12.39
C HIS A 74 7.75 3.55 -11.22
N PHE A 75 7.27 3.53 -9.98
CA PHE A 75 8.16 3.60 -8.82
C PHE A 75 8.23 2.26 -8.10
N GLY A 76 7.09 1.62 -7.88
CA GLY A 76 7.04 0.48 -7.00
C GLY A 76 7.68 -0.76 -7.60
N VAL A 77 7.35 -1.07 -8.85
CA VAL A 77 8.00 -2.14 -9.61
C VAL A 77 9.50 -1.87 -9.73
N GLN A 78 9.92 -0.64 -10.03
CA GLN A 78 11.35 -0.33 -10.14
C GLN A 78 12.12 -0.58 -8.85
N ILE A 79 11.53 -0.30 -7.68
CA ILE A 79 12.14 -0.61 -6.39
C ILE A 79 12.37 -2.13 -6.27
N LEU A 80 11.36 -2.94 -6.56
CA LEU A 80 11.47 -4.41 -6.51
C LEU A 80 12.49 -4.94 -7.53
N LEU A 81 12.50 -4.41 -8.75
CA LEU A 81 13.48 -4.80 -9.77
C LEU A 81 14.92 -4.54 -9.35
N ASN A 82 15.18 -3.52 -8.54
CA ASN A 82 16.52 -3.16 -8.10
C ASN A 82 16.97 -3.90 -6.84
N GLU A 83 16.03 -4.31 -5.99
CA GLU A 83 16.34 -4.83 -4.65
C GLU A 83 16.02 -6.31 -4.48
N ASP A 84 15.31 -6.93 -5.43
CA ASP A 84 14.96 -8.36 -5.42
C ASP A 84 15.29 -9.00 -6.78
N ALA A 85 16.41 -9.72 -6.84
CA ALA A 85 16.88 -10.41 -8.04
C ALA A 85 15.93 -11.52 -8.52
N GLY A 86 15.19 -12.16 -7.61
CA GLY A 86 14.20 -13.17 -7.95
C GLY A 86 12.99 -12.54 -8.63
N PHE A 87 12.44 -11.50 -8.00
CA PHE A 87 11.37 -10.70 -8.60
C PHE A 87 11.78 -10.15 -9.97
N GLN A 88 13.01 -9.64 -10.09
CA GLN A 88 13.54 -9.12 -11.34
C GLN A 88 13.54 -10.17 -12.47
N ALA A 89 14.07 -11.37 -12.19
CA ALA A 89 14.13 -12.43 -13.18
C ALA A 89 12.73 -12.86 -13.67
N GLU A 90 11.78 -13.02 -12.75
CA GLU A 90 10.41 -13.40 -13.08
C GLU A 90 9.67 -12.29 -13.81
N TRP A 91 9.81 -11.04 -13.36
CA TRP A 91 9.22 -9.87 -14.02
C TRP A 91 9.69 -9.77 -15.47
N TYR A 92 10.99 -9.92 -15.71
CA TYR A 92 11.51 -9.86 -17.08
C TYR A 92 11.08 -11.03 -17.96
N ARG A 93 10.84 -12.21 -17.37
CA ARG A 93 10.33 -13.36 -18.12
C ARG A 93 8.85 -13.18 -18.51
N VAL A 94 8.04 -12.62 -17.61
CA VAL A 94 6.58 -12.56 -17.79
C VAL A 94 6.14 -11.24 -18.42
N MET A 95 6.63 -10.11 -17.90
CA MET A 95 6.10 -8.79 -18.23
C MET A 95 6.77 -8.17 -19.46
N ARG A 96 7.98 -8.58 -19.85
CA ARG A 96 8.77 -7.90 -20.90
C ARG A 96 7.99 -7.71 -22.21
N HIS A 97 7.27 -8.72 -22.64
CA HIS A 97 6.56 -8.75 -23.93
C HIS A 97 5.21 -8.02 -23.90
N LEU A 98 4.71 -7.65 -22.72
CA LEU A 98 3.42 -7.00 -22.60
C LEU A 98 3.51 -5.53 -22.99
N PRO A 99 2.50 -4.98 -23.71
CA PRO A 99 2.39 -3.56 -23.95
C PRO A 99 2.34 -2.75 -22.66
N TYR A 100 2.75 -1.48 -22.72
CA TYR A 100 2.71 -0.57 -21.57
C TYR A 100 1.31 -0.47 -20.96
N GLU A 101 0.29 -0.28 -21.79
CA GLU A 101 -1.10 -0.17 -21.32
C GLU A 101 -1.58 -1.42 -20.57
N THR A 102 -1.18 -2.60 -21.05
CA THR A 102 -1.49 -3.86 -20.38
C THR A 102 -0.82 -3.93 -19.00
N LYS A 103 0.46 -3.55 -18.91
CA LYS A 103 1.19 -3.49 -17.64
C LYS A 103 0.53 -2.52 -16.66
N LEU A 104 0.12 -1.36 -17.16
CA LEU A 104 -0.52 -0.32 -16.35
C LEU A 104 -1.90 -0.76 -15.86
N ALA A 105 -2.72 -1.35 -16.73
CA ALA A 105 -4.03 -1.89 -16.36
C ALA A 105 -3.92 -2.97 -15.28
N MET A 106 -2.93 -3.86 -15.38
CA MET A 106 -2.69 -4.92 -14.39
C MET A 106 -2.32 -4.39 -12.99
N MET A 107 -1.88 -3.13 -12.86
CA MET A 107 -1.59 -2.54 -11.53
C MET A 107 -2.86 -2.18 -10.74
N GLY A 108 -4.01 -2.07 -11.42
CA GLY A 108 -5.31 -1.82 -10.82
C GLY A 108 -6.19 -3.07 -10.89
N GLU A 109 -7.48 -2.87 -10.62
CA GLU A 109 -8.45 -3.96 -10.59
C GLU A 109 -8.42 -4.79 -11.88
N CYS A 110 -8.22 -6.10 -11.73
CA CYS A 110 -8.33 -7.04 -12.84
C CYS A 110 -8.67 -8.44 -12.32
N HIS A 111 -9.19 -9.30 -13.20
CA HIS A 111 -9.63 -10.65 -12.80
C HIS A 111 -8.47 -11.57 -12.38
N LEU A 112 -7.22 -11.25 -12.74
CA LEU A 112 -6.05 -12.06 -12.36
C LEU A 112 -5.60 -11.80 -10.92
N PHE A 113 -5.70 -10.56 -10.44
CA PHE A 113 -5.14 -10.14 -9.16
C PHE A 113 -6.18 -9.56 -8.20
N GLY A 114 -7.45 -9.47 -8.62
CA GLY A 114 -8.54 -8.93 -7.84
C GLY A 114 -8.56 -7.39 -7.80
N PRO A 115 -9.29 -6.81 -6.83
CA PRO A 115 -9.56 -5.36 -6.78
C PRO A 115 -8.31 -4.51 -6.55
N ASP A 116 -7.27 -5.10 -5.97
CA ASP A 116 -6.02 -4.40 -5.69
C ASP A 116 -5.01 -4.43 -6.84
N GLY A 117 -5.23 -5.25 -7.87
CA GLY A 117 -4.29 -5.43 -8.96
C GLY A 117 -3.00 -6.11 -8.53
N PHE A 118 -1.98 -6.05 -9.39
CA PHE A 118 -0.70 -6.70 -9.15
C PHE A 118 -0.10 -6.28 -7.78
N PRO A 119 0.35 -7.24 -6.95
CA PRO A 119 0.87 -6.97 -5.62
C PRO A 119 2.28 -6.37 -5.72
N VAL A 120 2.38 -5.04 -5.70
CA VAL A 120 3.66 -4.32 -5.67
C VAL A 120 3.96 -3.84 -4.25
N THR A 121 3.13 -2.92 -3.75
CA THR A 121 3.37 -2.25 -2.46
C THR A 121 3.20 -3.18 -1.25
N SER A 122 2.46 -4.28 -1.40
CA SER A 122 2.33 -5.32 -0.38
C SER A 122 3.57 -6.19 -0.22
N LEU A 123 4.46 -6.23 -1.23
CA LEU A 123 5.74 -6.95 -1.18
C LEU A 123 6.83 -6.14 -0.47
N PHE A 124 6.60 -4.85 -0.22
CA PHE A 124 7.63 -3.99 0.33
C PHE A 124 8.00 -4.35 1.77
N ASN A 125 9.30 -4.36 2.02
CA ASN A 125 9.83 -4.17 3.36
C ASN A 125 9.71 -2.70 3.81
N ARG A 126 10.15 -2.42 5.04
CA ARG A 126 10.07 -1.08 5.63
C ARG A 126 10.78 -0.02 4.78
N ALA A 127 12.01 -0.28 4.36
CA ALA A 127 12.86 0.67 3.66
C ALA A 127 12.31 0.94 2.25
N GLN A 128 11.85 -0.09 1.57
CA GLN A 128 11.19 0.00 0.26
C GLN A 128 9.95 0.87 0.30
N GLY A 129 9.12 0.72 1.33
CA GLY A 129 7.95 1.59 1.51
C GLY A 129 8.29 3.07 1.73
N ILE A 130 9.43 3.37 2.38
CA ILE A 130 9.91 4.76 2.54
C ILE A 130 10.43 5.28 1.20
N ASN A 131 11.29 4.51 0.52
CA ASN A 131 11.83 4.83 -0.81
C ASN A 131 10.69 5.10 -1.82
N TYR A 132 9.60 4.32 -1.74
CA TYR A 132 8.42 4.53 -2.57
C TYR A 132 7.74 5.88 -2.33
N THR A 133 7.49 6.24 -1.06
CA THR A 133 6.96 7.57 -0.69
C THR A 133 7.86 8.68 -1.21
N ASP A 134 9.18 8.58 -0.99
CA ASP A 134 10.15 9.61 -1.36
C ASP A 134 10.22 9.79 -2.89
N ARG A 135 10.19 8.70 -3.66
CA ARG A 135 10.18 8.74 -5.13
C ARG A 135 8.93 9.41 -5.68
N ILE A 136 7.74 9.08 -5.14
CA ILE A 136 6.49 9.72 -5.55
C ILE A 136 6.56 11.22 -5.25
N ALA A 137 6.95 11.58 -4.02
CA ALA A 137 7.03 12.97 -3.60
C ALA A 137 8.00 13.76 -4.48
N ALA A 138 9.22 13.26 -4.69
CA ALA A 138 10.23 13.92 -5.51
C ALA A 138 9.76 14.13 -6.96
N TYR A 139 9.20 13.09 -7.59
CA TYR A 139 8.74 13.16 -8.98
C TYR A 139 7.61 14.16 -9.16
N PHE A 140 6.55 14.06 -8.35
CA PHE A 140 5.37 14.89 -8.53
C PHE A 140 5.52 16.31 -7.98
N THR A 141 6.36 16.54 -6.97
CA THR A 141 6.73 17.90 -6.58
C THR A 141 7.52 18.61 -7.70
N GLY A 142 8.34 17.88 -8.46
CA GLY A 142 8.93 18.39 -9.70
C GLY A 142 7.90 18.79 -10.77
N GLN A 143 6.66 18.32 -10.66
CA GLN A 143 5.54 18.68 -11.53
C GLN A 143 4.57 19.69 -10.89
N GLY A 144 4.95 20.27 -9.74
CA GLY A 144 4.14 21.27 -9.05
C GLY A 144 3.10 20.70 -8.07
N VAL A 145 3.10 19.38 -7.81
CA VAL A 145 2.22 18.78 -6.79
C VAL A 145 2.77 19.06 -5.39
N VAL A 146 1.90 19.58 -4.52
CA VAL A 146 2.25 19.93 -3.15
C VAL A 146 1.80 18.82 -2.20
N PHE A 147 2.72 18.29 -1.38
CA PHE A 147 2.45 17.24 -0.38
C PHE A 147 2.76 17.66 1.07
N THR A 148 3.03 18.93 1.33
CA THR A 148 3.56 19.43 2.61
C THR A 148 2.65 19.10 3.80
N ASP A 149 1.34 19.13 3.61
CA ASP A 149 0.32 18.77 4.60
C ASP A 149 0.24 17.26 4.86
N LEU A 150 0.50 16.43 3.84
CA LEU A 150 0.45 14.97 3.94
C LEU A 150 1.74 14.38 4.52
N LEU A 151 2.88 15.05 4.28
CA LEU A 151 4.20 14.61 4.73
C LEU A 151 4.62 15.26 6.06
N SER A 152 3.82 16.16 6.62
CA SER A 152 4.13 16.78 7.91
C SER A 152 4.04 15.74 9.04
N LYS A 153 4.95 15.85 10.02
CA LYS A 153 5.01 14.94 11.18
C LYS A 153 3.75 14.98 12.06
N GLU A 154 2.90 16.00 11.90
CA GLU A 154 1.68 16.19 12.70
C GLU A 154 0.52 15.29 12.22
N ALA A 155 0.60 14.75 10.99
CA ALA A 155 -0.39 13.81 10.45
C ALA A 155 -0.03 12.31 10.67
N ALA A 156 1.12 12.01 11.28
CA ALA A 156 1.66 10.67 11.46
C ALA A 156 1.26 9.99 12.78
#